data_AF-A0A1G7ULV8-F1
#
_entry.id   AF-A0A1G7ULV8-F1
#
_cell.length_a   1.000
_cell.length_b   1.000
_cell.length_c   1.000
_cell.angle_alpha   90.00
_cell.angle_beta   90.00
_cell.angle_gamma   90.00
#
_symmetry.space_group_name_H-M   'P 1'
#
loop_
_entity.id
_entity.type
_entity.pdbx_description
1 polymer ?
#
loop_
_entity_poly.entity_id
_entity_poly.type
_entity_poly.pdbx_seq_one_letter_code
_entity_poly.pdbx_strand_id
1 'polypeptide(L)'
;MIHGFKGFDKDLKCRGFQFAPGGEYEEADAAACRRGFHFCENPLDVFNYYPPADSRYAKVVGDGKTDKDNDDSKVACSKLRVGVEIGLNGLISAGVKFVLDKVDWSSKKESNTGDQSAATNTGDQSAATNTGYQSAATNTGDQSAATNTGYQSAATNTGDQSAATVEGKESVAIAIGYESKARGALGCWIVLAEWEELKYEYHVKDVQSVKVDGEKIKADTFYRLVNGEFVEAD
;
A
#
# COMPACT_ATOMS: atom_id res chain seq x y z
N MET A 1 -33.55 5.46 3.35
CA MET A 1 -32.73 6.16 4.36
C MET A 1 -31.24 5.95 4.08
N ILE A 2 -30.53 7.04 3.85
CA ILE A 2 -29.07 7.10 3.63
C ILE A 2 -28.45 7.86 4.80
N HIS A 3 -27.43 7.29 5.44
CA HIS A 3 -26.71 7.94 6.53
C HIS A 3 -25.51 8.70 5.99
N GLY A 4 -25.24 9.88 6.54
CA GLY A 4 -24.05 10.62 6.15
C GLY A 4 -23.76 11.80 7.05
N PHE A 5 -22.97 12.72 6.50
CA PHE A 5 -22.35 13.83 7.21
C PHE A 5 -22.56 15.10 6.43
N LYS A 6 -22.98 16.16 7.12
CA LYS A 6 -23.25 17.45 6.50
C LYS A 6 -22.44 18.54 7.17
N GLY A 7 -21.82 19.36 6.34
CA GLY A 7 -21.29 20.67 6.73
C GLY A 7 -22.33 21.76 6.53
N PHE A 8 -22.21 22.80 7.36
CA PHE A 8 -22.98 24.03 7.31
C PHE A 8 -22.02 25.20 7.55
N ASP A 9 -22.46 26.42 7.23
CA ASP A 9 -21.75 27.61 7.74
C ASP A 9 -21.91 27.74 9.27
N LYS A 10 -21.21 28.72 9.86
CA LYS A 10 -21.25 29.03 11.29
C LYS A 10 -22.67 29.25 11.86
N ASP A 11 -23.61 29.68 11.01
CA ASP A 11 -24.99 29.97 11.36
C ASP A 11 -25.93 28.78 11.11
N LEU A 12 -25.39 27.58 10.80
CA LEU A 12 -26.14 26.39 10.41
C LEU A 12 -26.99 26.57 9.14
N LYS A 13 -26.50 27.37 8.19
CA LYS A 13 -27.17 27.56 6.90
C LYS A 13 -26.44 26.83 5.79
N CYS A 14 -27.20 26.51 4.75
CA CYS A 14 -26.69 26.04 3.48
C CYS A 14 -27.57 26.58 2.35
N ARG A 15 -26.97 27.26 1.36
CA ARG A 15 -27.67 27.84 0.20
C ARG A 15 -28.94 28.65 0.57
N GLY A 16 -28.87 29.38 1.68
CA GLY A 16 -29.97 30.24 2.17
C GLY A 16 -31.02 29.52 3.03
N PHE A 17 -30.97 28.19 3.15
CA PHE A 17 -31.85 27.45 4.04
C PHE A 17 -31.24 27.36 5.45
N GLN A 18 -32.06 27.59 6.48
CA GLN A 18 -31.67 27.51 7.89
C GLN A 18 -31.95 26.12 8.46
N PHE A 19 -30.90 25.47 8.97
CA PHE A 19 -31.02 24.19 9.65
C PHE A 19 -30.84 24.35 11.17
N ALA A 20 -31.24 23.32 11.91
CA ALA A 20 -31.08 23.20 13.34
C ALA A 20 -30.79 21.73 13.70
N PRO A 21 -29.96 21.45 14.72
CA PRO A 21 -29.77 20.11 15.25
C PRO A 21 -31.10 19.51 15.71
N GLY A 22 -31.36 18.25 15.35
CA GLY A 22 -32.63 17.57 15.59
C GLY A 22 -33.75 17.93 14.60
N GLY A 23 -33.51 18.85 13.67
CA GLY A 23 -34.52 19.28 12.70
C GLY A 23 -34.79 18.25 11.61
N GLU A 24 -36.05 18.19 11.17
CA GLU A 24 -36.51 17.39 10.02
C GLU A 24 -37.07 18.33 8.96
N TYR A 25 -36.63 18.14 7.72
CA TYR A 25 -36.90 19.06 6.63
C TYR A 25 -37.31 18.29 5.38
N GLU A 26 -38.19 18.89 4.58
CA GLU A 26 -38.66 18.36 3.30
C GLU A 26 -38.62 19.47 2.24
N GLU A 27 -38.22 19.12 1.01
CA GLU A 27 -38.10 20.02 -0.13
C GLU A 27 -38.62 19.33 -1.39
N ALA A 28 -39.11 20.10 -2.36
CA ALA A 28 -39.55 19.55 -3.64
C ALA A 28 -38.36 18.94 -4.41
N ASP A 29 -38.54 17.72 -4.90
CA ASP A 29 -37.44 16.84 -5.33
C ASP A 29 -36.48 17.46 -6.35
N ALA A 30 -36.95 18.30 -7.26
CA ALA A 30 -36.14 18.84 -8.35
C ALA A 30 -35.05 19.85 -7.92
N ALA A 31 -35.07 20.32 -6.67
CA ALA A 31 -34.16 21.38 -6.21
C ALA A 31 -33.35 21.05 -4.94
N ALA A 32 -33.44 19.84 -4.38
CA ALA A 32 -32.86 19.48 -3.09
C ALA A 32 -31.38 19.90 -2.93
N CYS A 33 -30.51 19.59 -3.91
CA CYS A 33 -29.10 19.98 -3.88
C CYS A 33 -28.92 21.52 -3.87
N ARG A 34 -29.66 22.23 -4.73
CA ARG A 34 -29.65 23.69 -4.87
C ARG A 34 -30.28 24.42 -3.67
N ARG A 35 -31.10 23.72 -2.88
CA ARG A 35 -31.74 24.19 -1.65
C ARG A 35 -30.98 23.81 -0.38
N GLY A 36 -29.85 23.13 -0.52
CA GLY A 36 -28.93 22.85 0.57
C GLY A 36 -29.15 21.51 1.28
N PHE A 37 -29.98 20.62 0.75
CA PHE A 37 -30.30 19.30 1.33
C PHE A 37 -29.30 18.20 0.95
N HIS A 38 -28.10 18.60 0.54
CA HIS A 38 -27.01 17.68 0.22
C HIS A 38 -26.13 17.39 1.44
N PHE A 39 -25.54 16.20 1.46
CA PHE A 39 -24.59 15.72 2.45
C PHE A 39 -23.68 14.65 1.81
N CYS A 40 -22.65 14.20 2.53
CA CYS A 40 -21.69 13.22 2.03
C CYS A 40 -21.79 11.91 2.82
N GLU A 41 -21.72 10.76 2.15
CA GLU A 41 -21.61 9.46 2.84
C GLU A 41 -20.21 9.26 3.43
N ASN A 42 -19.16 9.68 2.71
CA ASN A 42 -17.80 9.76 3.22
C ASN A 42 -17.65 11.05 4.06
N PRO A 43 -17.35 10.95 5.37
CA PRO A 43 -17.17 12.12 6.23
C PRO A 43 -16.14 13.13 5.72
N LEU A 44 -15.07 12.66 5.08
CA LEU A 44 -13.97 13.54 4.67
C LEU A 44 -14.29 14.35 3.40
N ASP A 45 -15.20 13.88 2.55
CA ASP A 45 -15.64 14.62 1.36
C ASP A 45 -16.37 15.92 1.73
N VAL A 46 -16.89 16.01 2.97
CA VAL A 46 -17.50 17.25 3.48
C VAL A 46 -16.51 18.43 3.40
N PHE A 47 -15.21 18.17 3.55
CA PHE A 47 -14.18 19.23 3.47
C PHE A 47 -14.02 19.84 2.08
N ASN A 48 -14.45 19.16 1.01
CA ASN A 48 -14.47 19.73 -0.34
C ASN A 48 -15.48 20.88 -0.47
N TYR A 49 -16.46 20.92 0.43
CA TYR A 49 -17.58 21.85 0.39
C TYR A 49 -17.60 22.83 1.57
N TYR A 50 -17.10 22.39 2.74
CA TYR A 50 -17.21 23.11 4.01
C TYR A 50 -15.85 23.11 4.73
N PRO A 51 -15.07 24.20 4.63
CA PRO A 51 -13.75 24.28 5.24
C PRO A 51 -13.84 24.29 6.78
N PRO A 52 -12.90 23.65 7.49
CA PRO A 52 -12.96 23.45 8.94
C PRO A 52 -12.85 24.73 9.77
N ALA A 53 -12.31 25.81 9.21
CA ALA A 53 -12.15 27.08 9.92
C ALA A 53 -13.49 27.76 10.23
N ASP A 54 -14.48 27.63 9.34
CA ASP A 54 -15.72 28.43 9.38
C ASP A 54 -17.01 27.59 9.33
N SER A 55 -16.87 26.26 9.44
CA SER A 55 -17.98 25.34 9.24
C SER A 55 -18.35 24.55 10.49
N ARG A 56 -19.62 24.16 10.56
CA ARG A 56 -20.19 23.27 11.57
C ARG A 56 -20.58 21.95 10.93
N TYR A 57 -20.55 20.87 11.70
CA TYR A 57 -20.71 19.51 11.17
C TYR A 57 -21.69 18.69 12.00
N ALA A 58 -22.59 17.98 11.32
CA ALA A 58 -23.54 17.07 11.95
C ALA A 58 -23.65 15.74 11.20
N LYS A 59 -24.08 14.71 11.92
CA LYS A 59 -24.60 13.49 11.29
C LYS A 59 -25.99 13.78 10.74
N VAL A 60 -26.31 13.24 9.58
CA VAL A 60 -27.61 13.41 8.95
C VAL A 60 -28.16 12.09 8.44
N VAL A 61 -29.49 12.05 8.27
CA VAL A 61 -30.18 10.96 7.59
C VAL A 61 -31.00 11.56 6.46
N GLY A 62 -30.66 11.18 5.23
CA GLY A 62 -31.42 11.52 4.03
C GLY A 62 -32.47 10.46 3.70
N ASP A 63 -33.61 10.89 3.18
CA ASP A 63 -34.67 10.00 2.70
C ASP A 63 -35.49 10.64 1.57
N GLY A 64 -36.49 9.94 1.05
CA GLY A 64 -37.27 10.41 -0.10
C GLY A 64 -36.53 10.22 -1.41
N LYS A 65 -36.70 11.15 -2.36
CA LYS A 65 -36.01 11.08 -3.66
C LYS A 65 -34.57 11.52 -3.51
N THR A 66 -33.69 10.85 -4.24
CA THR A 66 -32.25 11.01 -4.13
C THR A 66 -31.65 11.44 -5.46
N ASP A 67 -30.70 12.36 -5.41
CA ASP A 67 -29.86 12.76 -6.53
C ASP A 67 -28.39 12.60 -6.12
N LYS A 68 -27.65 11.79 -6.85
CA LYS A 68 -26.27 11.40 -6.56
C LYS A 68 -25.52 11.26 -7.89
N ASP A 69 -24.34 11.88 -7.95
CA ASP A 69 -23.40 11.69 -9.06
C ASP A 69 -22.38 10.58 -8.73
N ASN A 70 -21.52 10.24 -9.69
CA ASN A 70 -20.51 9.20 -9.54
C ASN A 70 -19.12 9.76 -9.17
N ASP A 71 -19.00 11.09 -9.01
CA ASP A 71 -17.71 11.74 -8.84
C ASP A 71 -17.27 11.73 -7.38
N ASP A 72 -18.21 11.88 -6.43
CA ASP A 72 -17.92 11.80 -5.00
C ASP A 72 -19.05 11.13 -4.18
N SER A 73 -18.93 11.16 -2.85
CA SER A 73 -19.95 10.58 -1.96
C SER A 73 -21.14 11.50 -1.68
N LYS A 74 -21.24 12.64 -2.35
CA LYS A 74 -22.31 13.61 -2.12
C LYS A 74 -23.63 13.10 -2.66
N VAL A 75 -24.64 13.27 -1.85
CA VAL A 75 -26.02 12.92 -2.18
C VAL A 75 -26.93 14.06 -1.73
N ALA A 76 -27.94 14.36 -2.52
CA ALA A 76 -29.05 15.22 -2.12
C ALA A 76 -30.31 14.39 -1.94
N CYS A 77 -31.09 14.69 -0.90
CA CYS A 77 -32.33 14.00 -0.59
C CYS A 77 -33.48 15.01 -0.45
N SER A 78 -34.69 14.66 -0.88
CA SER A 78 -35.85 15.53 -0.67
C SER A 78 -36.31 15.59 0.77
N LYS A 79 -35.93 14.62 1.61
CA LYS A 79 -36.07 14.67 3.07
C LYS A 79 -34.71 14.61 3.73
N LEU A 80 -34.48 15.48 4.71
CA LEU A 80 -33.24 15.52 5.46
C LEU A 80 -33.53 15.71 6.94
N ARG A 81 -33.03 14.77 7.76
CA ARG A 81 -32.98 14.91 9.21
C ARG A 81 -31.57 15.26 9.64
N VAL A 82 -31.43 16.39 10.33
CA VAL A 82 -30.18 16.82 10.94
C VAL A 82 -30.10 16.26 12.34
N GLY A 83 -29.09 15.43 12.61
CA GLY A 83 -28.85 14.87 13.93
C GLY A 83 -28.10 15.84 14.85
N VAL A 84 -27.42 15.29 15.84
CA VAL A 84 -26.54 16.05 16.72
C VAL A 84 -25.29 16.53 15.98
N GLU A 85 -24.78 17.69 16.37
CA GLU A 85 -23.48 18.17 15.91
C GLU A 85 -22.36 17.29 16.45
N ILE A 86 -21.35 17.08 15.62
CA ILE A 86 -20.19 16.24 15.92
C ILE A 86 -18.89 17.04 15.99
N GLY A 87 -18.90 18.28 15.49
CA GLY A 87 -17.72 19.13 15.41
C GLY A 87 -16.62 18.54 14.51
N LEU A 88 -15.49 19.24 14.42
CA LEU A 88 -14.34 18.82 13.60
C LEU A 88 -13.77 17.47 14.07
N ASN A 89 -13.57 17.31 15.38
CA ASN A 89 -13.03 16.07 15.95
C ASN A 89 -13.92 14.86 15.66
N GLY A 90 -15.25 15.02 15.76
CA GLY A 90 -16.18 13.95 15.47
C GLY A 90 -16.23 13.60 13.98
N LEU A 91 -16.10 14.60 13.10
CA LEU A 91 -16.03 14.36 11.65
C LEU A 91 -14.74 13.64 11.27
N ILE A 92 -13.58 14.05 11.79
CA ILE A 92 -12.29 13.37 11.60
C ILE A 92 -12.36 11.93 12.10
N SER A 93 -12.88 11.71 13.32
CA SER A 93 -13.02 10.37 13.89
C SER A 93 -13.92 9.48 13.03
N ALA A 94 -15.02 10.02 12.51
CA ALA A 94 -15.88 9.31 11.58
C ALA A 94 -15.15 8.97 10.27
N GLY A 95 -14.33 9.90 9.75
CA GLY A 95 -13.53 9.69 8.54
C GLY A 95 -12.51 8.57 8.69
N VAL A 96 -11.76 8.57 9.80
CA VAL A 96 -10.84 7.48 10.13
C VAL A 96 -11.60 6.15 10.20
N LYS A 97 -12.73 6.11 10.91
CA LYS A 97 -13.54 4.90 11.00
C LYS A 97 -14.04 4.44 9.62
N PHE A 98 -14.53 5.34 8.78
CA PHE A 98 -15.01 5.03 7.44
C PHE A 98 -13.93 4.34 6.59
N VAL A 99 -12.69 4.82 6.66
CA VAL A 99 -11.54 4.18 6.00
C VAL A 99 -11.27 2.80 6.60
N LEU A 100 -11.17 2.69 7.93
CA LEU A 100 -10.87 1.42 8.61
C LEU A 100 -11.93 0.34 8.36
N ASP A 101 -13.21 0.70 8.27
CA ASP A 101 -14.32 -0.20 7.97
C ASP A 101 -14.30 -0.71 6.51
N LYS A 102 -13.58 -0.03 5.60
CA LYS A 102 -13.39 -0.44 4.21
C LYS A 102 -12.11 -1.27 3.98
N VAL A 103 -11.20 -1.28 4.96
CA VAL A 103 -9.99 -2.09 4.90
C VAL A 103 -10.35 -3.56 5.15
N ASP A 104 -9.98 -4.43 4.22
CA ASP A 104 -10.00 -5.87 4.46
C ASP A 104 -8.79 -6.27 5.31
N TRP A 105 -8.99 -6.36 6.61
CA TRP A 105 -7.95 -6.76 7.56
C TRP A 105 -7.58 -8.25 7.43
N SER A 106 -8.41 -9.08 6.79
CA SER A 106 -8.15 -10.51 6.62
C SER A 106 -7.14 -10.81 5.52
N SER A 107 -6.96 -9.89 4.57
CA SER A 107 -5.89 -9.91 3.56
C SER A 107 -4.64 -9.13 3.99
N LYS A 108 -4.50 -8.85 5.30
CA LYS A 108 -3.26 -8.28 5.84
C LYS A 108 -2.09 -9.18 5.44
N LYS A 109 -1.13 -8.60 4.71
CA LYS A 109 0.08 -9.30 4.26
C LYS A 109 0.85 -9.80 5.49
N GLU A 110 0.77 -11.10 5.76
CA GLU A 110 1.63 -11.76 6.74
C GLU A 110 3.06 -11.69 6.20
N SER A 111 3.90 -10.88 6.83
CA SER A 111 5.35 -10.99 6.68
C SER A 111 5.78 -12.20 7.50
N ASN A 112 6.33 -13.24 6.88
CA ASN A 112 6.98 -14.30 7.64
C ASN A 112 8.10 -13.64 8.46
N THR A 113 7.93 -13.63 9.78
CA THR A 113 8.85 -13.02 10.73
C THR A 113 9.13 -14.00 11.86
N GLY A 114 10.35 -14.02 12.37
CA GLY A 114 10.73 -14.81 13.55
C GLY A 114 11.95 -15.69 13.32
N ASP A 115 12.52 -16.21 14.40
CA ASP A 115 13.71 -17.04 14.35
C ASP A 115 13.42 -18.37 13.65
N GLN A 116 14.35 -18.83 12.82
CA GLN A 116 14.23 -20.08 12.07
C GLN A 116 12.99 -20.16 11.14
N SER A 117 12.51 -19.01 10.69
CA SER A 117 11.38 -18.92 9.75
C SER A 117 11.80 -19.03 8.30
N ALA A 118 10.87 -19.39 7.42
CA ALA A 118 11.08 -19.46 5.98
C ALA A 118 9.94 -18.74 5.22
N ALA A 119 10.27 -17.96 4.20
CA ALA A 119 9.33 -17.42 3.21
C ALA A 119 9.64 -18.02 1.84
N THR A 120 8.67 -18.70 1.24
CA THR A 120 8.82 -19.36 -0.06
C THR A 120 7.72 -18.89 -1.00
N ASN A 121 8.09 -18.41 -2.19
CA ASN A 121 7.14 -18.04 -3.23
C ASN A 121 7.50 -18.70 -4.57
N THR A 122 6.48 -19.05 -5.33
CA THR A 122 6.59 -19.72 -6.63
C THR A 122 5.61 -19.05 -7.59
N GLY A 123 6.07 -18.04 -8.33
CA GLY A 123 5.26 -17.32 -9.32
C GLY A 123 6.04 -16.16 -9.91
N ASP A 124 5.80 -15.88 -11.19
CA ASP A 124 6.47 -14.77 -11.89
C ASP A 124 6.00 -13.43 -11.31
N GLN A 125 6.88 -12.43 -11.37
CA GLN A 125 6.64 -11.08 -10.83
C GLN A 125 6.26 -11.08 -9.34
N SER A 126 6.77 -12.06 -8.59
CA SER A 126 6.46 -12.24 -7.17
C SER A 126 7.58 -11.78 -6.26
N ALA A 127 7.31 -11.72 -4.96
CA ALA A 127 8.30 -11.41 -3.93
C ALA A 127 8.23 -12.40 -2.78
N ALA A 128 9.39 -12.88 -2.31
CA ALA A 128 9.57 -13.59 -1.05
C ALA A 128 10.36 -12.70 -0.08
N THR A 129 9.74 -12.31 1.04
CA THR A 129 10.37 -11.44 2.04
C THR A 129 10.32 -12.10 3.40
N ASN A 130 11.47 -12.17 4.08
CA ASN A 130 11.57 -12.71 5.43
C ASN A 130 12.45 -11.81 6.33
N THR A 131 12.24 -11.90 7.63
CA THR A 131 13.07 -11.29 8.67
C THR A 131 13.14 -12.19 9.91
N GLY A 132 14.34 -12.37 10.48
CA GLY A 132 14.56 -13.21 11.67
C GLY A 132 15.96 -13.81 11.75
N TYR A 133 16.37 -14.30 12.92
CA TYR A 133 17.66 -14.98 13.09
C TYR A 133 17.61 -16.38 12.47
N GLN A 134 18.63 -16.76 11.70
CA GLN A 134 18.69 -18.07 11.03
C GLN A 134 17.50 -18.35 10.09
N SER A 135 17.08 -17.35 9.32
CA SER A 135 15.89 -17.41 8.48
C SER A 135 16.22 -17.53 6.98
N ALA A 136 15.23 -17.91 6.16
CA ALA A 136 15.40 -18.02 4.71
C ALA A 136 14.27 -17.33 3.93
N ALA A 137 14.60 -16.64 2.84
CA ALA A 137 13.66 -16.15 1.85
C ALA A 137 14.01 -16.77 0.48
N THR A 138 13.10 -17.54 -0.12
CA THR A 138 13.34 -18.25 -1.38
C THR A 138 12.26 -17.91 -2.40
N ASN A 139 12.66 -17.52 -3.61
CA ASN A 139 11.77 -17.31 -4.74
C ASN A 139 12.27 -18.05 -5.98
N THR A 140 11.37 -18.54 -6.82
CA THR A 140 11.70 -19.29 -8.04
C THR A 140 11.05 -18.76 -9.32
N GLY A 141 10.22 -17.72 -9.26
CA GLY A 141 9.58 -17.16 -10.46
C GLY A 141 10.43 -16.11 -11.18
N ASP A 142 10.13 -15.85 -12.43
CA ASP A 142 10.86 -14.87 -13.24
C ASP A 142 10.47 -13.43 -12.86
N GLN A 143 11.38 -12.48 -13.09
CA GLN A 143 11.20 -11.07 -12.74
C GLN A 143 10.81 -10.86 -11.28
N SER A 144 11.39 -11.66 -10.38
CA SER A 144 10.97 -11.75 -8.99
C SER A 144 12.04 -11.23 -8.02
N ALA A 145 11.67 -11.09 -6.76
CA ALA A 145 12.58 -10.65 -5.70
C ALA A 145 12.58 -11.62 -4.51
N ALA A 146 13.76 -11.87 -3.96
CA ALA A 146 13.96 -12.51 -2.66
C ALA A 146 14.72 -11.54 -1.73
N THR A 147 14.15 -11.25 -0.56
CA THR A 147 14.73 -10.31 0.41
C THR A 147 14.74 -10.90 1.81
N ASN A 148 15.90 -10.89 2.46
CA ASN A 148 16.03 -11.28 3.86
C ASN A 148 16.84 -10.28 4.67
N THR A 149 16.24 -9.69 5.70
CA THR A 149 16.88 -8.68 6.56
C THR A 149 17.48 -9.27 7.85
N GLY A 150 17.39 -10.59 8.03
CA GLY A 150 17.83 -11.33 9.21
C GLY A 150 19.34 -11.58 9.35
N TYR A 151 19.77 -11.98 10.56
CA TYR A 151 21.15 -12.36 10.89
C TYR A 151 21.38 -13.86 10.67
N GLN A 152 22.52 -14.25 10.09
CA GLN A 152 22.81 -15.63 9.70
C GLN A 152 21.73 -16.22 8.77
N SER A 153 21.31 -15.42 7.81
CA SER A 153 20.14 -15.72 6.97
C SER A 153 20.51 -15.86 5.50
N ALA A 154 19.57 -16.41 4.72
CA ALA A 154 19.71 -16.55 3.27
C ALA A 154 18.55 -15.87 2.52
N ALA A 155 18.87 -15.24 1.38
CA ALA A 155 17.90 -14.88 0.35
C ALA A 155 18.30 -15.55 -0.96
N THR A 156 17.43 -16.37 -1.54
CA THR A 156 17.71 -17.14 -2.75
C THR A 156 16.66 -16.85 -3.82
N ASN A 157 17.12 -16.53 -5.03
CA ASN A 157 16.30 -16.41 -6.20
C ASN A 157 16.87 -17.21 -7.37
N THR A 158 16.03 -18.02 -8.02
CA THR A 158 16.45 -18.86 -9.15
C THR A 158 15.74 -18.53 -10.46
N GLY A 159 14.78 -17.60 -10.46
CA GLY A 159 14.11 -17.18 -11.70
C GLY A 159 14.94 -16.17 -12.49
N ASP A 160 14.59 -15.99 -13.75
CA ASP A 160 15.29 -15.10 -14.67
C ASP A 160 14.98 -13.62 -14.36
N GLN A 161 15.90 -12.72 -14.70
CA GLN A 161 15.80 -11.28 -14.49
C GLN A 161 15.40 -10.90 -13.05
N SER A 162 15.91 -11.68 -12.08
CA SER A 162 15.45 -11.61 -10.71
C SER A 162 16.52 -11.05 -9.77
N ALA A 163 16.10 -10.71 -8.55
CA ALA A 163 16.97 -10.14 -7.54
C ALA A 163 16.96 -10.93 -6.24
N ALA A 164 18.14 -11.08 -5.62
CA ALA A 164 18.28 -11.54 -4.24
C ALA A 164 19.02 -10.49 -3.39
N THR A 165 18.52 -10.23 -2.18
CA THR A 165 19.01 -9.16 -1.33
C THR A 165 19.10 -9.59 0.14
N VAL A 166 20.23 -9.27 0.78
CA VAL A 166 20.40 -9.44 2.23
C VAL A 166 20.91 -8.18 2.92
N GLU A 167 20.27 -7.77 4.00
CA GLU A 167 20.62 -6.55 4.76
C GLU A 167 21.15 -6.84 6.19
N GLY A 168 21.05 -8.09 6.66
CA GLY A 168 21.56 -8.47 7.97
C GLY A 168 23.08 -8.66 8.02
N LYS A 169 23.58 -9.44 8.99
CA LYS A 169 25.01 -9.78 9.11
C LYS A 169 25.21 -11.29 8.98
N GLU A 170 26.38 -11.69 8.48
CA GLU A 170 26.74 -13.10 8.26
C GLU A 170 25.70 -13.82 7.37
N SER A 171 25.09 -13.09 6.43
CA SER A 171 24.02 -13.56 5.56
C SER A 171 24.50 -13.72 4.12
N VAL A 172 23.72 -14.43 3.29
CA VAL A 172 24.04 -14.67 1.87
C VAL A 172 22.86 -14.37 0.95
N ALA A 173 23.10 -13.61 -0.11
CA ALA A 173 22.17 -13.45 -1.22
C ALA A 173 22.62 -14.29 -2.43
N ILE A 174 21.73 -15.11 -2.97
CA ILE A 174 22.00 -16.03 -4.08
C ILE A 174 21.01 -15.70 -5.20
N ALA A 175 21.50 -15.27 -6.37
CA ALA A 175 20.66 -15.06 -7.55
C ALA A 175 21.28 -15.74 -8.77
N ILE A 176 20.69 -16.84 -9.23
CA ILE A 176 21.32 -17.72 -10.24
C ILE A 176 20.53 -17.86 -11.55
N GLY A 177 19.37 -17.23 -11.69
CA GLY A 177 18.65 -17.20 -12.98
C GLY A 177 19.35 -16.32 -14.01
N TYR A 178 18.97 -16.46 -15.27
CA TYR A 178 19.49 -15.67 -16.39
C TYR A 178 19.31 -14.17 -16.10
N GLU A 179 20.35 -13.37 -16.34
CA GLU A 179 20.36 -11.91 -16.06
C GLU A 179 20.03 -11.48 -14.62
N SER A 180 20.14 -12.38 -13.65
CA SER A 180 19.85 -12.05 -12.25
C SER A 180 20.94 -11.21 -11.59
N LYS A 181 20.56 -10.50 -10.54
CA LYS A 181 21.44 -9.64 -9.75
C LYS A 181 21.30 -9.89 -8.24
N ALA A 182 22.36 -9.62 -7.50
CA ALA A 182 22.38 -9.79 -6.05
C ALA A 182 23.02 -8.59 -5.35
N ARG A 183 22.55 -8.28 -4.14
CA ARG A 183 23.07 -7.22 -3.28
C ARG A 183 23.17 -7.73 -1.84
N GLY A 184 24.25 -7.34 -1.15
CA GLY A 184 24.43 -7.64 0.27
C GLY A 184 24.91 -6.43 1.07
N ALA A 185 24.58 -6.41 2.36
CA ALA A 185 25.21 -5.52 3.34
C ALA A 185 26.68 -5.89 3.59
N LEU A 186 27.44 -4.96 4.19
CA LEU A 186 28.85 -5.16 4.53
C LEU A 186 29.04 -6.43 5.40
N GLY A 187 29.94 -7.31 4.97
CA GLY A 187 30.24 -8.57 5.64
C GLY A 187 29.40 -9.77 5.17
N CYS A 188 28.31 -9.54 4.44
CA CYS A 188 27.52 -10.60 3.83
C CYS A 188 28.21 -11.17 2.57
N TRP A 189 27.67 -12.27 2.05
CA TRP A 189 28.11 -12.89 0.81
C TRP A 189 27.07 -12.71 -0.29
N ILE A 190 27.53 -12.62 -1.53
CA ILE A 190 26.69 -12.71 -2.73
C ILE A 190 27.16 -13.87 -3.59
N VAL A 191 26.22 -14.58 -4.22
CA VAL A 191 26.45 -15.68 -5.17
C VAL A 191 25.66 -15.41 -6.43
N LEU A 192 26.33 -15.44 -7.58
CA LEU A 192 25.76 -15.10 -8.88
C LEU A 192 26.18 -16.13 -9.93
N ALA A 193 25.28 -16.38 -10.90
CA ALA A 193 25.57 -17.18 -12.08
C ALA A 193 25.70 -16.29 -13.32
N GLU A 194 26.67 -16.61 -14.18
CA GLU A 194 26.80 -16.11 -15.54
C GLU A 194 26.26 -17.17 -16.49
N TRP A 195 25.55 -16.76 -17.53
CA TRP A 195 24.94 -17.64 -18.51
C TRP A 195 25.43 -17.29 -19.91
N GLU A 196 25.50 -18.30 -20.78
CA GLU A 196 25.79 -18.15 -22.20
C GLU A 196 24.72 -18.82 -23.06
N GLU A 197 24.44 -18.24 -24.22
CA GLU A 197 23.52 -18.82 -25.20
C GLU A 197 24.30 -19.64 -26.24
N LEU A 198 24.01 -20.94 -26.31
CA LEU A 198 24.56 -21.85 -27.31
C LEU A 198 23.43 -22.49 -28.09
N LYS A 199 23.37 -22.24 -29.40
CA LYS A 199 22.40 -22.89 -30.32
C LYS A 199 20.95 -22.81 -29.84
N TYR A 200 20.51 -21.62 -29.40
CA TYR A 200 19.15 -21.34 -28.89
C TYR A 200 18.82 -21.95 -27.51
N GLU A 201 19.83 -22.47 -26.79
CA GLU A 201 19.70 -22.90 -25.39
C GLU A 201 20.60 -22.04 -24.49
N TYR A 202 20.15 -21.79 -23.26
CA TYR A 202 20.92 -21.07 -22.25
C TYR A 202 21.60 -22.08 -21.31
N HIS A 203 22.90 -21.90 -21.08
CA HIS A 203 23.69 -22.72 -20.18
C HIS A 203 24.41 -21.86 -19.15
N VAL A 204 24.51 -22.36 -17.92
CA VAL A 204 25.37 -21.75 -16.89
C VAL A 204 26.82 -21.83 -17.36
N LYS A 205 27.44 -20.66 -17.54
CA LYS A 205 28.84 -20.50 -17.94
C LYS A 205 29.76 -20.48 -16.73
N ASP A 206 29.38 -19.77 -15.67
CA ASP A 206 30.16 -19.66 -14.44
C ASP A 206 29.26 -19.38 -13.23
N VAL A 207 29.72 -19.73 -12.02
CA VAL A 207 29.07 -19.38 -10.75
C VAL A 207 30.14 -18.95 -9.76
N GLN A 208 30.05 -17.72 -9.27
CA GLN A 208 31.02 -17.16 -8.34
C GLN A 208 30.35 -16.74 -7.04
N SER A 209 31.15 -16.74 -5.97
CA SER A 209 30.75 -16.20 -4.67
C SER A 209 31.79 -15.18 -4.19
N VAL A 210 31.34 -14.10 -3.58
CA VAL A 210 32.23 -13.07 -3.03
C VAL A 210 31.65 -12.46 -1.75
N LYS A 211 32.54 -12.08 -0.83
CA LYS A 211 32.18 -11.32 0.36
C LYS A 211 32.07 -9.84 0.02
N VAL A 212 31.01 -9.20 0.49
CA VAL A 212 30.84 -7.75 0.46
C VAL A 212 31.79 -7.14 1.47
N ASP A 213 32.93 -6.64 1.00
CA ASP A 213 34.02 -6.12 1.84
C ASP A 213 34.03 -4.59 1.95
N GLY A 214 33.24 -3.90 1.12
CA GLY A 214 33.20 -2.43 1.06
C GLY A 214 34.37 -1.81 0.27
N GLU A 215 35.29 -2.62 -0.23
CA GLU A 215 36.46 -2.18 -1.01
C GLU A 215 36.34 -2.63 -2.48
N LYS A 216 36.34 -3.95 -2.71
CA LYS A 216 36.16 -4.53 -4.04
C LYS A 216 34.69 -4.66 -4.39
N ILE A 217 33.89 -5.03 -3.40
CA ILE A 217 32.44 -5.18 -3.53
C ILE A 217 31.80 -4.20 -2.57
N LYS A 218 31.20 -3.14 -3.12
CA LYS A 218 30.53 -2.10 -2.35
C LYS A 218 29.32 -2.69 -1.64
N ALA A 219 29.16 -2.29 -0.38
CA ALA A 219 27.92 -2.57 0.32
C ALA A 219 26.74 -1.92 -0.40
N ASP A 220 25.58 -2.57 -0.27
CA ASP A 220 24.32 -2.03 -0.73
C ASP A 220 24.22 -1.71 -2.23
N THR A 221 25.08 -2.35 -3.03
CA THR A 221 25.15 -2.20 -4.48
C THR A 221 24.76 -3.52 -5.14
N PHE A 222 23.99 -3.45 -6.23
CA PHE A 222 23.65 -4.64 -7.01
C PHE A 222 24.81 -5.03 -7.92
N TYR A 223 25.04 -6.34 -8.05
CA TYR A 223 26.03 -6.91 -8.93
C TYR A 223 25.43 -8.00 -9.83
N ARG A 224 26.00 -8.16 -11.02
CA ARG A 224 25.84 -9.29 -11.95
C ARG A 224 27.20 -9.97 -12.17
N LEU A 225 27.20 -11.24 -12.57
CA LEU A 225 28.41 -11.92 -13.00
C LEU A 225 28.58 -11.78 -14.51
N VAL A 226 29.69 -11.20 -14.95
CA VAL A 226 30.02 -10.99 -16.36
C VAL A 226 31.48 -11.34 -16.60
N ASN A 227 31.74 -12.30 -17.48
CA ASN A 227 33.06 -12.87 -17.73
C ASN A 227 33.80 -13.31 -16.45
N GLY A 228 33.09 -13.94 -15.52
CA GLY A 228 33.63 -14.36 -14.22
C GLY A 228 33.93 -13.23 -13.22
N GLU A 229 33.58 -11.98 -13.54
CA GLU A 229 33.79 -10.82 -12.66
C GLU A 229 32.46 -10.21 -12.18
N PHE A 230 32.47 -9.70 -10.95
CA PHE A 230 31.32 -9.00 -10.38
C PHE A 230 31.26 -7.57 -10.91
N VAL A 231 30.22 -7.25 -11.66
CA VAL A 231 30.01 -5.93 -12.28
C VAL A 231 28.79 -5.26 -11.65
N GLU A 232 28.91 -3.98 -11.30
CA GLU A 232 27.80 -3.18 -10.75
C GLU A 232 26.63 -3.13 -11.74
N ALA A 233 25.41 -3.26 -11.23
CA ALA A 233 24.18 -3.23 -11.99
C ALA A 233 23.17 -2.26 -11.36
N ASP A 234 22.30 -1.70 -12.20
CA ASP A 234 21.13 -0.93 -11.77
C ASP A 234 20.02 -1.87 -11.28
#